data_AF-A0A7J7KU11-F1
#
_entry.id   AF-A0A7J7KU11-F1
#
_cell.length_a   1.000
_cell.length_b   1.000
_cell.length_c   1.000
_cell.angle_alpha   90.00
_cell.angle_beta   90.00
_cell.angle_gamma   90.00
#
_symmetry.space_group_name_H-M   'P 1'
#
loop_
_entity.id
_entity.type
_entity.pdbx_description
1 polymer ?
#
loop_
_entity_poly.entity_id
_entity_poly.type
_entity_poly.pdbx_seq_one_letter_code
_entity_poly.pdbx_strand_id
1 'polypeptide(L)'
;MTHRLQEYQPPEWAQSLKLIPKYRVQLAAPGVTPITEWKLPDSPQDFKVLLKRDDYTGVYSVVTRLARQLEFILGDAIAKGHKHIITAGALHSNHCRAVAASCAELGLQSHLFLKTPAKEASELKYEGNFP
;
A
#
# COMPACT_ATOMS: atom_id res chain seq x y z
N MET A 1 -14.58 6.50 10.84
CA MET A 1 -13.61 7.60 10.71
C MET A 1 -13.75 8.16 9.31
N THR A 2 -13.90 9.47 9.12
CA THR A 2 -14.09 10.06 7.78
C THR A 2 -12.71 10.27 7.16
N HIS A 3 -12.30 9.40 6.22
CA HIS A 3 -11.07 9.60 5.46
C HIS A 3 -11.25 10.84 4.57
N ARG A 4 -10.75 12.00 5.02
CA ARG A 4 -10.85 13.25 4.26
C ARG A 4 -9.68 13.37 3.30
N LEU A 5 -9.97 13.83 2.09
CA LEU A 5 -8.98 14.30 1.14
C LEU A 5 -8.20 15.48 1.77
N GLN A 6 -6.88 15.44 1.68
CA GLN A 6 -5.98 16.44 2.22
C GLN A 6 -5.08 16.97 1.12
N GLU A 7 -4.77 18.26 1.15
CA GLU A 7 -3.74 18.85 0.30
C GLU A 7 -2.36 18.40 0.82
N TYR A 8 -1.46 18.03 -0.09
CA TYR A 8 -0.11 17.59 0.24
C TYR A 8 0.88 18.69 -0.07
N GLN A 9 1.74 18.99 0.90
CA GLN A 9 2.90 19.86 0.73
C GLN A 9 4.17 19.01 0.80
N PRO A 10 5.00 19.00 -0.25
CA PRO A 10 6.26 18.27 -0.23
C PRO A 10 7.24 18.90 0.78
N PRO A 11 8.10 18.10 1.42
CA PRO A 11 9.20 18.66 2.20
C PRO A 11 10.16 19.44 1.29
N GLU A 12 10.94 20.36 1.89
CA GLU A 12 11.84 21.28 1.16
C GLU A 12 12.73 20.58 0.12
N TRP A 13 13.37 19.48 0.51
CA TRP A 13 14.25 18.70 -0.36
C TRP A 13 13.54 18.08 -1.57
N ALA A 14 12.22 17.90 -1.52
CA ALA A 14 11.42 17.28 -2.57
C ALA A 14 10.73 18.30 -3.50
N GLN A 15 10.85 19.60 -3.23
CA GLN A 15 10.17 20.65 -4.01
C GLN A 15 10.62 20.73 -5.48
N SER A 16 11.85 20.31 -5.77
CA SER A 16 12.40 20.32 -7.13
C SER A 16 11.96 19.12 -7.99
N LEU A 17 11.18 18.19 -7.44
CA LEU A 17 10.70 17.02 -8.18
C LEU A 17 9.60 17.42 -9.17
N LYS A 18 9.58 16.75 -10.34
CA LYS A 18 8.66 17.11 -11.44
C LYS A 18 7.21 16.66 -11.23
N LEU A 19 6.97 15.63 -10.41
CA LEU A 19 5.67 14.98 -10.27
C LEU A 19 5.26 14.89 -8.79
N ILE A 20 5.02 16.05 -8.19
CA ILE A 20 4.60 16.16 -6.80
C ILE A 20 3.08 15.95 -6.72
N PRO A 21 2.59 14.96 -5.93
CA PRO A 21 1.16 14.81 -5.70
C PRO A 21 0.57 16.06 -5.07
N LYS A 22 -0.62 16.47 -5.48
CA LYS A 22 -1.31 17.62 -4.86
C LYS A 22 -2.17 17.22 -3.68
N TYR A 23 -2.67 15.99 -3.70
CA TYR A 23 -3.61 15.49 -2.70
C TYR A 23 -3.17 14.13 -2.18
N ARG A 24 -3.58 13.86 -0.94
CA ARG A 24 -3.45 12.56 -0.30
C ARG A 24 -4.71 12.23 0.50
N VAL A 25 -4.92 10.96 0.76
CA VAL A 25 -5.84 10.48 1.80
C VAL A 25 -5.03 9.80 2.90
N GLN A 26 -5.52 9.82 4.14
CA GLN A 26 -4.86 9.10 5.23
C GLN A 26 -5.36 7.65 5.24
N LEU A 27 -4.48 6.70 4.93
CA LEU A 27 -4.76 5.25 4.94
C LEU A 27 -3.82 4.52 5.92
N ALA A 28 -2.55 4.89 5.92
CA ALA A 28 -1.59 4.32 6.87
C ALA A 28 -1.80 4.91 8.26
N ALA A 29 -1.31 4.22 9.29
CA ALA A 29 -1.18 4.79 10.62
C ALA A 29 -0.31 6.07 10.55
N PRO A 30 -0.69 7.14 11.28
CA PRO A 30 0.09 8.37 11.27
C PRO A 30 1.50 8.13 11.83
N GLY A 31 2.50 8.68 11.16
CA GLY A 31 3.90 8.65 11.59
C GLY A 31 4.85 7.79 10.75
N VAL A 32 6.07 7.68 11.25
CA VAL A 32 7.16 6.94 10.60
C VAL A 32 7.20 5.53 11.17
N THR A 33 7.15 4.52 10.30
CA THR A 33 7.35 3.12 10.71
C THR A 33 8.73 2.94 11.34
N PRO A 34 8.85 2.16 12.43
CA PRO A 34 10.08 2.08 13.18
C PRO A 34 11.20 1.45 12.34
N ILE A 35 12.43 1.87 12.62
CA ILE A 35 13.63 1.17 12.18
C ILE A 35 14.14 0.38 13.38
N THR A 36 14.12 -0.94 13.28
CA THR A 36 14.49 -1.84 14.38
C THR A 36 15.77 -2.59 14.04
N GLU A 37 16.66 -2.78 15.00
CA GLU A 37 17.83 -3.64 14.80
C GLU A 37 17.41 -5.11 14.69
N TRP A 38 17.95 -5.83 13.71
CA TRP A 38 17.84 -7.28 13.62
C TRP A 38 19.17 -7.93 13.97
N LYS A 39 19.17 -8.67 15.08
CA LYS A 39 20.31 -9.46 15.52
C LYS A 39 20.34 -10.77 14.74
N LEU A 40 21.14 -10.80 13.68
CA LEU A 40 21.39 -12.03 12.93
C LEU A 40 22.36 -12.94 13.72
N PRO A 41 22.12 -14.27 13.74
CA PRO A 41 23.14 -15.21 14.20
C PRO A 41 24.44 -15.01 13.42
N ASP A 42 25.57 -15.12 14.10
CA ASP A 42 26.92 -15.07 13.51
C ASP A 42 27.30 -13.75 12.80
N SER A 43 26.62 -12.65 13.11
CA SER A 43 26.99 -11.32 12.60
C SER A 43 28.25 -10.76 13.29
N PRO A 44 29.17 -10.10 12.54
CA PRO A 44 30.33 -9.42 13.12
C PRO A 44 29.90 -8.37 14.15
N GLN A 45 30.67 -8.20 15.21
CA GLN A 45 30.32 -7.31 16.34
C GLN A 45 30.16 -5.83 15.95
N ASP A 46 30.87 -5.42 14.89
CA ASP A 46 30.83 -4.05 14.38
C ASP A 46 29.82 -3.86 13.23
N PHE A 47 29.01 -4.90 12.93
CA PHE A 47 28.04 -4.89 11.84
C PHE A 47 26.61 -4.88 12.37
N LYS A 48 25.84 -3.84 12.02
CA LYS A 48 24.44 -3.68 12.43
C LYS A 48 23.51 -3.81 11.24
N VAL A 49 22.50 -4.68 11.37
CA VAL A 49 21.41 -4.80 10.41
C VAL A 49 20.20 -4.06 10.95
N LEU A 50 19.73 -3.07 10.18
CA LEU A 50 18.56 -2.27 10.52
C LEU A 50 17.41 -2.60 9.58
N LEU A 51 16.22 -2.82 10.14
CA LEU A 51 15.01 -3.20 9.41
C LEU A 51 14.03 -2.05 9.47
N LYS A 52 13.68 -1.52 8.29
CA LYS A 52 12.56 -0.60 8.14
C LYS A 52 11.25 -1.39 8.20
N ARG A 53 10.50 -1.25 9.29
CA ARG A 53 9.25 -1.99 9.55
C ARG A 53 8.05 -1.43 8.81
N ASP A 54 8.14 -1.40 7.48
CA ASP A 54 7.02 -0.96 6.62
C ASP A 54 5.82 -1.92 6.66
N ASP A 55 5.96 -3.05 7.32
CA ASP A 55 4.85 -3.91 7.71
C ASP A 55 3.96 -3.29 8.81
N TYR A 56 4.42 -2.26 9.52
CA TYR A 56 3.63 -1.58 10.57
C TYR A 56 2.83 -0.38 10.02
N THR A 57 2.54 -0.36 8.72
CA THR A 57 1.76 0.74 8.11
C THR A 57 0.30 0.76 8.54
N GLY A 58 -0.23 -0.31 9.15
CA GLY A 58 -1.53 -0.28 9.83
C GLY A 58 -2.75 -0.02 8.96
N VAL A 59 -2.66 -0.17 7.62
CA VAL A 59 -3.88 -0.23 6.78
C VAL A 59 -4.66 -1.46 7.24
N TYR A 60 -5.86 -1.26 7.76
CA TYR A 60 -6.59 -2.10 8.72
C TYR A 60 -6.93 -3.54 8.28
N SER A 61 -6.39 -4.03 7.16
CA SER A 61 -6.41 -5.45 6.78
C SER A 61 -5.27 -5.85 5.82
N VAL A 62 -4.41 -4.91 5.39
CA VAL A 62 -3.37 -5.18 4.38
C VAL A 62 -2.08 -4.48 4.73
N VAL A 63 -1.21 -5.25 5.37
CA VAL A 63 0.16 -4.87 5.64
C VAL A 63 0.94 -4.82 4.33
N THR A 64 1.31 -3.62 3.88
CA THR A 64 2.12 -3.46 2.66
C THR A 64 2.90 -2.15 2.64
N ARG A 65 4.07 -2.19 1.98
CA ARG A 65 4.87 -0.99 1.64
C ARG A 65 4.11 -0.01 0.74
N LEU A 66 3.10 -0.50 0.01
CA LEU A 66 2.35 0.29 -0.96
C LEU A 66 1.31 1.22 -0.31
N ALA A 67 1.03 1.05 0.99
CA ALA A 67 0.07 1.88 1.72
C ALA A 67 0.32 3.38 1.48
N ARG A 68 1.57 3.82 1.64
CA ARG A 68 1.97 5.23 1.44
C ARG A 68 1.84 5.70 0.00
N GLN A 69 2.02 4.81 -0.97
CA GLN A 69 1.84 5.15 -2.38
C GLN A 69 0.34 5.30 -2.72
N LEU A 70 -0.50 4.42 -2.19
CA LEU A 70 -1.94 4.43 -2.41
C LEU A 70 -2.59 5.70 -1.85
N GLU A 71 -2.08 6.26 -0.76
CA GLU A 71 -2.55 7.53 -0.21
C GLU A 71 -2.56 8.66 -1.25
N PHE A 72 -1.51 8.74 -2.08
CA PHE A 72 -1.40 9.77 -3.12
C PHE A 72 -2.17 9.40 -4.38
N ILE A 73 -2.11 8.13 -4.82
CA ILE A 73 -2.81 7.68 -6.03
C ILE A 73 -4.32 7.80 -5.86
N LEU A 74 -4.85 7.31 -4.73
CA LEU A 74 -6.28 7.36 -4.45
C LEU A 74 -6.72 8.78 -4.07
N GLY A 75 -5.84 9.57 -3.43
CA GLY A 75 -6.07 10.99 -3.22
C GLY A 75 -6.27 11.75 -4.52
N ASP A 76 -5.39 11.57 -5.50
CA ASP A 76 -5.53 12.18 -6.83
C ASP A 76 -6.80 11.70 -7.55
N ALA A 77 -7.12 10.40 -7.45
CA ALA A 77 -8.34 9.85 -8.06
C ALA A 77 -9.62 10.47 -7.48
N ILE A 78 -9.68 10.63 -6.16
CA ILE A 78 -10.80 11.28 -5.46
C ILE A 78 -10.87 12.76 -5.84
N ALA A 79 -9.73 13.46 -5.89
CA ALA A 79 -9.67 14.87 -6.29
C ALA A 79 -10.21 15.11 -7.70
N LYS A 80 -9.99 14.14 -8.60
CA LYS A 80 -10.51 14.14 -9.98
C LYS A 80 -11.96 13.65 -10.10
N GLY A 81 -12.59 13.24 -8.99
CA GLY A 81 -13.98 12.75 -8.98
C GLY A 81 -14.15 11.33 -9.54
N HIS A 82 -13.08 10.53 -9.61
CA HIS A 82 -13.18 9.13 -10.03
C HIS A 82 -13.83 8.27 -8.95
N LYS A 83 -14.65 7.30 -9.37
CA LYS A 83 -15.38 6.38 -8.48
C LYS A 83 -14.94 4.93 -8.59
N HIS A 84 -14.25 4.58 -9.67
CA HIS A 84 -13.84 3.21 -9.98
C HIS A 84 -12.33 3.17 -10.13
N ILE A 85 -11.71 2.22 -9.45
CA ILE A 85 -10.26 1.96 -9.48
C ILE A 85 -10.05 0.58 -10.08
N ILE A 86 -9.23 0.49 -11.12
CA ILE A 86 -8.91 -0.76 -11.79
C ILE A 86 -7.43 -1.08 -11.53
N THR A 87 -7.13 -2.30 -11.12
CA THR A 87 -5.75 -2.78 -11.00
C THR A 87 -5.63 -4.24 -11.40
N ALA A 88 -4.43 -4.67 -11.76
CA ALA A 88 -4.13 -6.06 -12.11
C ALA A 88 -3.04 -6.65 -11.21
N GLY A 89 -2.99 -7.98 -11.11
CA GLY A 89 -1.93 -8.70 -10.39
C GLY A 89 -2.10 -10.22 -10.44
N ALA A 90 -1.24 -10.94 -9.75
CA ALA A 90 -1.42 -12.38 -9.55
C ALA A 90 -2.58 -12.66 -8.58
N LEU A 91 -3.09 -13.89 -8.56
CA LEU A 91 -4.18 -14.34 -7.68
C LEU A 91 -3.97 -13.94 -6.20
N HIS A 92 -2.77 -14.16 -5.65
CA HIS A 92 -2.41 -13.83 -4.27
C HIS A 92 -1.67 -12.48 -4.15
N SER A 93 -2.03 -11.50 -4.97
CA SER A 93 -1.34 -10.21 -4.99
C SER A 93 -1.66 -9.37 -3.74
N ASN A 94 -0.64 -9.11 -2.93
CA ASN A 94 -0.67 -8.10 -1.86
C ASN A 94 -1.14 -6.73 -2.35
N HIS A 95 -0.74 -6.35 -3.57
CA HIS A 95 -1.13 -5.08 -4.18
C HIS A 95 -2.63 -5.02 -4.44
N CYS A 96 -3.20 -6.04 -5.09
CA CYS A 96 -4.62 -6.09 -5.40
C CYS A 96 -5.46 -6.07 -4.12
N ARG A 97 -5.04 -6.82 -3.10
CA ARG A 97 -5.69 -6.82 -1.79
C ARG A 97 -5.65 -5.43 -1.13
N ALA A 98 -4.51 -4.74 -1.20
CA ALA A 98 -4.35 -3.40 -0.62
C ALA A 98 -5.23 -2.37 -1.33
N VAL A 99 -5.29 -2.40 -2.66
CA VAL A 99 -6.16 -1.52 -3.45
C VAL A 99 -7.63 -1.76 -3.09
N ALA A 100 -8.06 -3.02 -3.04
CA ALA A 100 -9.45 -3.35 -2.72
C ALA A 100 -9.85 -2.89 -1.31
N ALA A 101 -9.01 -3.15 -0.30
CA ALA A 101 -9.24 -2.69 1.07
C ALA A 101 -9.29 -1.16 1.16
N SER A 102 -8.34 -0.47 0.53
CA SER A 102 -8.31 1.00 0.51
C SER A 102 -9.52 1.60 -0.21
N CYS A 103 -9.97 0.98 -1.32
CA CYS A 103 -11.17 1.42 -2.02
C CYS A 103 -12.42 1.27 -1.15
N ALA A 104 -12.56 0.14 -0.45
CA ALA A 104 -13.68 -0.09 0.46
C ALA A 104 -13.73 0.96 1.59
N GLU A 105 -12.59 1.31 2.19
CA GLU A 105 -12.51 2.36 3.22
C GLU A 105 -12.87 3.75 2.69
N LEU A 106 -12.51 4.05 1.44
CA LEU A 106 -12.75 5.34 0.80
C LEU A 106 -14.12 5.44 0.09
N GLY A 107 -14.92 4.38 0.08
CA GLY A 107 -16.19 4.34 -0.64
C GLY A 107 -16.04 4.31 -2.17
N LEU A 108 -14.91 3.84 -2.68
CA LEU A 108 -14.62 3.64 -4.11
C LEU A 108 -14.93 2.19 -4.52
N GLN A 109 -15.25 1.98 -5.79
CA GLN A 109 -15.37 0.63 -6.35
C GLN A 109 -14.04 0.14 -6.91
N SER A 110 -13.56 -1.00 -6.43
CA SER A 110 -12.36 -1.65 -6.99
C SER A 110 -12.71 -2.76 -7.98
N HIS A 111 -12.02 -2.77 -9.12
CA HIS A 111 -12.06 -3.84 -10.12
C HIS A 111 -10.67 -4.46 -10.24
N LEU A 112 -10.57 -5.77 -10.02
CA LEU A 112 -9.29 -6.48 -9.98
C LEU A 112 -9.19 -7.46 -11.15
N PHE A 113 -8.14 -7.32 -11.96
CA PHE A 113 -7.77 -8.32 -12.96
C PHE A 113 -6.72 -9.26 -12.39
N LEU A 114 -7.14 -10.44 -11.96
CA LEU A 114 -6.26 -11.43 -11.33
C LEU A 114 -5.83 -12.51 -12.32
N LYS A 115 -4.52 -12.60 -12.57
CA LYS A 115 -3.94 -13.65 -13.40
C LYS A 115 -3.79 -14.93 -12.60
N THR A 116 -4.33 -16.02 -13.15
CA THR A 116 -4.29 -17.37 -12.58
C THR A 116 -4.11 -18.40 -13.70
N PRO A 117 -3.42 -19.53 -13.47
CA PRO A 117 -3.40 -20.66 -14.40
C PRO A 117 -4.69 -21.49 -14.36
N ALA A 118 -5.51 -21.31 -13.32
CA ALA A 118 -6.82 -21.96 -13.19
C ALA A 118 -7.72 -21.56 -14.37
N LYS A 119 -8.44 -22.53 -14.92
CA LYS A 119 -9.40 -22.28 -16.02
C LYS A 119 -10.75 -21.83 -15.47
N GLU A 120 -11.11 -22.33 -14.29
CA GLU A 120 -12.38 -22.06 -13.63
C GLU A 120 -12.16 -21.50 -12.23
N ALA A 121 -13.10 -20.67 -11.75
CA ALA A 121 -13.01 -20.07 -10.43
C ALA A 121 -13.06 -21.11 -9.29
N SER A 122 -13.69 -22.26 -9.52
CA SER A 122 -13.79 -23.37 -8.57
C SER A 122 -12.45 -24.06 -8.29
N GLU A 123 -11.46 -23.89 -9.18
CA GLU A 123 -10.11 -24.45 -9.03
C GLU A 123 -9.21 -23.57 -8.16
N LEU A 124 -9.66 -22.36 -7.81
CA LEU A 124 -8.89 -21.43 -7.00
C LEU A 124 -8.84 -21.92 -5.55
N LYS A 125 -7.63 -22.19 -5.07
CA LYS A 125 -7.38 -22.55 -3.67
C LYS A 125 -7.04 -21.32 -2.85
N TYR A 126 -7.55 -21.28 -1.61
CA TYR A 126 -7.22 -20.25 -0.63
C TYR A 126 -5.96 -20.64 0.14
N GLU A 127 -4.80 -20.55 -0.51
CA GLU A 127 -3.50 -20.95 0.09
C GLU A 127 -2.71 -19.75 0.66
N GLY A 128 -3.25 -18.52 0.59
CA GLY A 128 -2.57 -17.32 1.06
C GLY A 128 -1.38 -16.94 0.16
N ASN A 129 -0.43 -16.15 0.68
CA ASN A 129 0.77 -15.74 -0.08
C ASN A 129 1.91 -16.78 -0.01
N PHE A 130 1.58 -18.06 0.12
CA PHE A 130 2.60 -19.09 0.11
C PHE A 130 2.94 -19.44 -1.36
N PRO A 131 4.23 -19.49 -1.72
CA PRO A 131 4.67 -20.05 -3.00
C PRO A 131 4.39 -21.55 -3.08
#